data_AF-A0A373UGZ6-F1
#
_entry.id   AF-A0A373UGZ6-F1
#
_cell.length_a   1.000
_cell.length_b   1.000
_cell.length_c   1.000
_cell.angle_alpha   90.00
_cell.angle_beta   90.00
_cell.angle_gamma   90.00
#
_symmetry.space_group_name_H-M   'P 1'
#
loop_
_entity.id
_entity.type
_entity.pdbx_description
1 polymer ?
#
loop_
_entity_poly.entity_id
_entity_poly.type
_entity_poly.pdbx_seq_one_letter_code
_entity_poly.pdbx_strand_id
1 'polypeptide(L)'
;MRYMQSCFSLHYMEHSSVENASTEKLKKLHRMVTAVKRDGEVGLAYMKSFEREERIRKQGEEEGRKEGKREGLEEGEIVGKTKEVIKLGRRFGKSEKEIILLLQEELHIDKDKATDFLEKYDK
;
A
#
# COMPACT_ATOMS: atom_id res chain seq x y z
N MET A 1 -12.32 7.96 -8.84
CA MET A 1 -11.69 7.01 -9.80
C MET A 1 -11.51 7.71 -11.14
N ARG A 2 -10.40 8.45 -11.29
CA ARG A 2 -9.84 8.83 -12.60
C ARG A 2 -8.48 8.18 -12.62
N TYR A 3 -8.12 7.51 -13.70
CA TYR A 3 -6.76 7.34 -14.24
C TYR A 3 -6.78 6.14 -15.19
N MET A 4 -7.28 6.36 -16.41
CA MET A 4 -6.78 5.65 -17.58
C MET A 4 -7.12 6.43 -18.83
N GLN A 5 -6.73 7.72 -18.84
CA GLN A 5 -6.70 8.51 -20.05
C GLN A 5 -5.40 8.19 -20.79
N SER A 6 -5.27 6.94 -21.23
CA SER A 6 -4.27 6.54 -22.22
C SER A 6 -4.78 5.30 -22.94
N CYS A 7 -4.73 5.35 -24.27
CA CYS A 7 -5.16 4.33 -25.22
C CYS A 7 -6.63 4.36 -25.67
N PHE A 8 -6.98 5.41 -26.41
CA PHE A 8 -8.11 5.42 -27.37
C PHE A 8 -8.09 4.18 -28.30
N SER A 9 -6.92 3.58 -28.54
CA SER A 9 -6.75 2.33 -29.30
C SER A 9 -7.07 1.04 -28.54
N LEU A 10 -6.92 1.00 -27.20
CA LEU A 10 -7.18 -0.23 -26.42
C LEU A 10 -8.67 -0.46 -26.22
N HIS A 11 -9.42 0.59 -25.84
CA HIS A 11 -10.87 0.49 -25.67
C HIS A 11 -11.57 0.10 -26.98
N TYR A 12 -11.01 0.50 -28.13
CA TYR A 12 -11.51 0.08 -29.43
C TYR A 12 -11.24 -1.41 -29.71
N MET A 13 -10.10 -1.95 -29.28
CA MET A 13 -9.79 -3.38 -29.45
C MET A 13 -10.63 -4.31 -28.56
N GLU A 14 -11.02 -3.86 -27.37
CA GLU A 14 -11.88 -4.63 -26.46
C GLU A 14 -13.37 -4.58 -26.82
N HIS A 15 -13.84 -3.49 -27.45
CA HIS A 15 -15.27 -3.25 -27.69
C HIS A 15 -15.70 -3.13 -29.17
N SER A 16 -14.81 -3.28 -30.16
CA SER A 16 -15.21 -3.22 -31.57
C SER A 16 -15.86 -4.52 -32.05
N SER A 17 -17.16 -4.48 -32.35
CA SER A 17 -17.83 -5.40 -33.28
C SER A 17 -17.83 -4.80 -34.70
N VAL A 18 -17.90 -5.66 -35.73
CA VAL A 18 -17.95 -5.28 -37.17
C VAL A 18 -19.02 -4.22 -37.49
N GLU A 19 -20.06 -4.14 -36.67
CA GLU A 19 -21.18 -3.22 -36.84
C GLU A 19 -20.82 -1.74 -36.65
N ASN A 20 -19.72 -1.41 -35.96
CA ASN A 20 -19.35 -0.03 -35.65
C ASN A 20 -18.37 0.60 -36.67
N ALA A 21 -18.10 -0.04 -37.82
CA ALA A 21 -17.16 0.42 -38.84
C ALA A 21 -17.87 0.89 -40.13
N SER A 22 -18.68 1.93 -40.04
CA SER A 22 -19.51 2.45 -41.14
C SER A 22 -18.77 3.31 -42.19
N THR A 23 -17.46 3.57 -42.01
CA THR A 23 -16.63 4.37 -42.94
C THR A 23 -15.40 3.59 -43.41
N GLU A 24 -14.96 3.76 -44.66
CA GLU A 24 -13.82 3.02 -45.25
C GLU A 24 -12.51 3.12 -44.46
N LYS A 25 -12.22 4.28 -43.85
CA LYS A 25 -11.06 4.46 -42.96
C LYS A 25 -11.13 3.54 -41.73
N LEU A 26 -12.34 3.33 -41.20
CA LEU A 26 -12.58 2.53 -40.00
C LEU A 26 -12.51 1.03 -40.30
N LYS A 27 -12.94 0.60 -41.50
CA LYS A 27 -12.73 -0.76 -42.00
C LYS A 27 -11.25 -1.09 -42.20
N LYS A 28 -10.46 -0.14 -42.72
CA LYS A 28 -9.00 -0.31 -42.85
C LYS A 28 -8.33 -0.48 -41.49
N LEU A 29 -8.73 0.33 -40.50
CA LEU A 29 -8.27 0.19 -39.12
C LEU A 29 -8.64 -1.17 -38.53
N HIS A 30 -9.89 -1.62 -38.72
CA HIS A 30 -10.38 -2.90 -38.24
C HIS A 30 -9.62 -4.11 -38.84
N ARG A 31 -9.22 -4.03 -40.12
CA ARG A 31 -8.40 -5.08 -40.76
C ARG A 31 -7.00 -5.16 -40.17
N MET A 32 -6.36 -4.01 -39.91
CA MET A 32 -5.04 -3.97 -39.26
C MET A 32 -5.12 -4.51 -37.83
N VAL A 33 -6.12 -4.11 -37.05
CA VAL A 33 -6.38 -4.61 -35.70
C VAL A 33 -6.63 -6.13 -35.71
N THR A 34 -7.41 -6.63 -36.65
CA THR A 34 -7.69 -8.08 -36.76
C THR A 34 -6.45 -8.89 -37.16
N ALA A 35 -5.57 -8.33 -37.99
CA ALA A 35 -4.30 -8.96 -38.34
C ALA A 35 -3.37 -9.05 -37.12
N VAL A 36 -3.25 -7.97 -36.34
CA VAL A 36 -2.47 -7.92 -35.09
C VAL A 36 -3.07 -8.85 -34.02
N LYS A 37 -4.40 -8.99 -33.96
CA LYS A 37 -5.08 -9.94 -33.06
C LYS A 37 -4.83 -11.42 -33.41
N ARG A 38 -4.56 -11.72 -34.69
CA ARG A 38 -4.21 -13.08 -35.15
C ARG A 38 -2.72 -13.38 -35.04
N ASP A 39 -1.91 -12.36 -34.78
CA ASP A 39 -0.49 -12.52 -34.56
C ASP A 39 -0.25 -13.09 -33.15
N GLY A 40 0.12 -14.37 -33.12
CA GLY A 40 0.35 -15.11 -31.88
C GLY A 40 1.44 -14.50 -31.00
N GLU A 41 2.40 -13.78 -31.58
CA GLU A 41 3.46 -13.10 -30.83
C GLU A 41 2.92 -11.94 -29.99
N VAL A 42 1.93 -11.20 -30.51
CA VAL A 42 1.29 -10.09 -29.79
C VAL A 42 0.44 -10.61 -28.65
N GLY A 43 -0.31 -11.69 -28.86
CA GLY A 43 -1.06 -12.37 -27.80
C GLY A 43 -0.15 -12.94 -26.71
N LEU A 44 1.02 -13.47 -27.09
CA LEU A 44 1.99 -14.03 -26.15
C LEU A 44 2.75 -12.95 -25.37
N ALA A 45 3.07 -11.82 -26.01
CA ALA A 45 3.61 -10.64 -25.34
C ALA A 45 2.60 -10.04 -24.34
N TYR A 46 1.31 -10.05 -24.70
CA TYR A 46 0.22 -9.64 -23.81
C TYR A 46 0.14 -10.53 -22.57
N MET A 47 0.11 -11.86 -22.73
CA MET A 47 0.07 -12.79 -21.59
C MET A 47 1.29 -12.62 -20.66
N LYS A 48 2.50 -12.53 -21.22
CA LYS A 48 3.73 -12.30 -20.43
C LYS A 48 3.73 -10.99 -19.66
N SER A 49 3.14 -9.94 -20.24
CA SER A 49 3.04 -8.62 -19.59
C SER A 49 2.02 -8.66 -18.46
N PHE A 50 0.86 -9.27 -18.70
CA PHE A 50 -0.19 -9.45 -17.70
C PHE A 50 0.29 -10.28 -16.49
N GLU A 51 0.98 -11.40 -16.74
CA GLU A 51 1.57 -12.24 -15.67
C GLU A 51 2.64 -11.50 -14.87
N ARG A 52 3.35 -10.54 -15.49
CA ARG A 52 4.33 -9.71 -14.79
C ARG A 52 3.65 -8.68 -13.90
N GLU A 53 2.65 -7.98 -14.41
CA GLU A 53 1.89 -6.99 -13.64
C GLU A 53 1.16 -7.63 -12.45
N GLU A 54 0.53 -8.78 -12.65
CA GLU A 54 -0.13 -9.53 -11.57
C GLU A 54 0.85 -9.96 -10.47
N ARG A 55 2.08 -10.35 -10.84
CA ARG A 55 3.13 -10.69 -9.85
C ARG A 55 3.56 -9.48 -9.04
N ILE A 56 3.81 -8.35 -9.70
CA ILE A 56 4.22 -7.12 -9.03
C ILE A 56 3.11 -6.63 -8.10
N ARG A 57 1.85 -6.69 -8.53
CA ARG A 57 0.69 -6.32 -7.70
C ARG A 57 0.59 -7.18 -6.44
N LYS A 58 0.68 -8.50 -6.59
CA LYS A 58 0.63 -9.43 -5.44
C LYS A 58 1.80 -9.25 -4.48
N GLN A 59 3.00 -9.01 -5.00
CA GLN A 59 4.17 -8.71 -4.17
C GLN A 59 4.00 -7.41 -3.39
N GLY A 60 3.54 -6.34 -4.05
CA GLY A 60 3.28 -5.06 -3.38
C GLY A 60 2.21 -5.15 -2.28
N GLU A 61 1.13 -5.90 -2.52
CA GLU A 61 0.10 -6.15 -1.49
C GLU A 61 0.64 -6.95 -0.29
N GLU A 62 1.48 -7.95 -0.54
CA GLU A 62 2.07 -8.77 0.52
C GLU A 62 3.12 -7.99 1.33
N GLU A 63 3.96 -7.21 0.65
CA GLU A 63 4.96 -6.33 1.27
C GLU A 63 4.29 -5.25 2.11
N GLY A 64 3.30 -4.53 1.57
CA GLY A 64 2.55 -3.52 2.33
C GLY A 64 1.82 -4.11 3.53
N ARG A 65 1.29 -5.33 3.43
CA ARG A 65 0.67 -6.02 4.57
C ARG A 65 1.69 -6.45 5.63
N LYS A 66 2.88 -6.89 5.23
CA LYS A 66 3.96 -7.26 6.15
C LYS A 66 4.51 -6.03 6.86
N GLU A 67 4.71 -4.94 6.14
CA GLU A 67 5.17 -3.67 6.68
C GLU A 67 4.16 -3.07 7.68
N GLY A 68 2.90 -2.92 7.29
CA GLY A 68 1.88 -2.40 8.20
C GLY A 68 1.64 -3.27 9.45
N LYS A 69 1.84 -4.58 9.34
CA LYS A 69 1.81 -5.47 10.52
C LYS A 69 3.02 -5.28 11.44
N ARG A 70 4.21 -5.06 10.89
CA ARG A 70 5.43 -4.83 11.66
C ARG A 70 5.34 -3.49 12.39
N GLU A 71 4.95 -2.43 11.69
CA GLU A 71 4.74 -1.09 12.27
C GLU A 71 3.70 -1.13 13.39
N GLY A 72 2.55 -1.77 13.16
CA GLY A 72 1.51 -1.88 14.19
C GLY A 72 1.92 -2.71 15.42
N LEU A 73 2.79 -3.71 15.26
CA LEU A 73 3.33 -4.50 16.38
C LEU A 73 4.35 -3.69 17.20
N GLU A 74 5.27 -2.99 16.52
CA GLU A 74 6.27 -2.14 17.18
C GLU A 74 5.60 -0.98 17.94
N GLU A 75 4.63 -0.30 17.31
CA GLU A 75 3.85 0.75 17.99
C GLU A 75 3.06 0.19 19.18
N GLY A 76 2.42 -0.97 19.02
CA GLY A 76 1.68 -1.63 20.08
C GLY A 76 2.55 -2.04 21.27
N GLU A 77 3.75 -2.53 21.01
CA GLU A 77 4.70 -2.97 22.04
C GLU A 77 5.25 -1.77 22.83
N ILE A 78 5.64 -0.69 22.15
CA ILE A 78 6.10 0.55 22.79
C ILE A 78 4.98 1.11 23.67
N VAL A 79 3.75 1.22 23.15
CA VAL A 79 2.60 1.70 23.91
C VAL A 79 2.31 0.82 25.12
N GLY A 80 2.41 -0.51 24.97
CA GLY A 80 2.23 -1.46 26.06
C GLY A 80 3.24 -1.26 27.19
N LYS A 81 4.53 -1.20 26.84
CA LYS A 81 5.63 -0.96 27.78
C LYS A 81 5.50 0.38 28.49
N THR A 82 5.20 1.45 27.76
CA THR A 82 4.95 2.78 28.33
C THR A 82 3.88 2.74 29.43
N LYS A 83 2.72 2.12 29.14
CA LYS A 83 1.63 2.01 30.12
C LYS A 83 2.04 1.21 31.35
N GLU A 84 2.82 0.15 31.16
CA GLU A 84 3.31 -0.67 32.26
C GLU A 84 4.27 0.11 33.17
N VAL A 85 5.24 0.82 32.60
CA VAL A 85 6.19 1.68 33.33
C VAL A 85 5.45 2.76 34.14
N ILE A 86 4.47 3.44 33.54
CA ILE A 86 3.67 4.47 34.23
C ILE A 86 2.88 3.84 35.39
N LYS A 87 2.20 2.71 35.15
CA LYS A 87 1.41 2.02 36.17
C LYS A 87 2.27 1.52 37.34
N LEU A 88 3.44 0.97 37.06
CA LEU A 88 4.39 0.54 38.08
C LEU A 88 4.94 1.74 38.85
N GLY A 89 5.39 2.78 38.15
CA GLY A 89 5.86 4.02 38.76
C GLY A 89 4.86 4.60 39.76
N ARG A 90 3.58 4.71 39.38
CA ARG A 90 2.50 5.17 40.28
C ARG A 90 2.29 4.21 41.47
N ARG A 91 2.33 2.90 41.26
CA ARG A 91 2.23 1.91 42.36
C ARG A 91 3.37 2.01 43.37
N PHE A 92 4.58 2.32 42.91
CA PHE A 92 5.76 2.51 43.76
C PHE A 92 5.84 3.92 44.37
N GLY A 93 4.85 4.80 44.14
CA GLY A 93 4.83 6.16 44.66
C GLY A 93 5.91 7.06 44.04
N LYS A 94 6.40 6.72 42.85
CA LYS A 94 7.41 7.50 42.13
C LYS A 94 6.85 8.83 41.66
N SER A 95 7.69 9.86 41.70
CA SER A 95 7.36 11.17 41.15
C SER A 95 7.34 11.13 39.62
N GLU A 96 6.59 12.04 38.99
CA GLU A 96 6.49 12.11 37.52
C GLU A 96 7.85 12.24 36.84
N LYS A 97 8.78 12.96 37.46
CA LYS A 97 10.16 13.10 36.98
C LYS A 97 10.92 11.77 36.95
N GLU A 98 10.70 10.91 37.95
CA GLU A 98 11.29 9.57 37.99
C GLU A 98 10.64 8.65 36.97
N ILE A 99 9.32 8.76 36.75
CA ILE A 99 8.62 7.98 35.73
C ILE A 99 9.10 8.37 34.33
N ILE A 100 9.29 9.67 34.06
CA ILE A 100 9.87 10.16 32.80
C ILE A 100 11.28 9.59 32.61
N LEU A 101 12.13 9.59 33.64
CA LEU A 101 13.48 9.04 33.56
C LEU A 101 13.45 7.53 33.22
N LEU A 102 12.57 6.76 33.86
CA LEU A 102 12.38 5.33 33.58
C LEU A 102 11.90 5.10 32.15
N LEU A 103 11.00 5.94 31.63
CA LEU A 103 10.56 5.87 30.23
C LEU A 103 11.70 6.18 29.25
N GLN A 104 12.56 7.15 29.57
CA GLN A 104 13.74 7.46 28.76
C GLN A 104 14.75 6.30 28.76
N GLU A 105 14.96 5.65 29.90
CA GLU A 105 15.86 4.51 30.04
C GLU A 105 15.33 3.26 29.31
N GLU A 106 14.06 2.89 29.53
CA GLU A 106 13.46 1.66 28.99
C GLU A 106 13.11 1.75 27.50
N LEU A 107 12.72 2.93 27.02
CA LEU A 107 12.27 3.12 25.63
C LEU A 107 13.29 3.86 24.76
N HIS A 108 14.41 4.32 25.33
CA HIS A 108 15.42 5.13 24.64
C HIS A 108 14.82 6.32 23.87
N ILE A 109 13.80 6.95 24.44
CA ILE A 109 13.08 8.07 23.85
C ILE A 109 13.57 9.40 24.43
N ASP A 110 13.34 10.47 23.67
CA ASP A 110 13.60 11.82 24.13
C ASP A 110 12.69 12.20 25.31
N LYS A 111 13.14 13.15 26.13
CA LYS A 111 12.40 13.65 27.28
C LYS A 111 11.04 14.21 26.88
N ASP A 112 10.96 14.91 25.76
CA ASP A 112 9.71 15.53 25.28
C ASP A 112 8.69 14.44 24.88
N LYS A 113 9.16 13.35 24.26
CA LYS A 113 8.31 12.19 23.95
C LYS A 113 7.88 11.44 25.21
N ALA A 114 8.76 11.33 26.20
CA ALA A 114 8.45 10.68 27.47
C ALA A 114 7.40 11.46 28.27
N THR A 115 7.46 12.80 28.25
CA THR A 115 6.42 13.67 28.85
C THR A 115 5.08 13.52 28.13
N ASP A 116 5.08 13.54 26.79
CA ASP A 116 3.85 13.35 26.00
C ASP A 116 3.20 11.98 26.31
N PHE A 117 4.01 10.94 26.46
CA PHE A 117 3.53 9.61 26.81
C PHE A 117 2.96 9.56 28.22
N LEU A 118 3.60 10.22 29.19
CA LEU A 118 3.08 10.32 30.54
C LEU A 118 1.72 11.03 30.52
N GLU A 119 1.61 12.24 29.96
CA GLU A 119 0.34 12.98 29.90
C GLU A 119 -0.78 12.21 29.17
N LYS A 120 -0.43 11.49 28.10
CA LYS A 120 -1.39 10.72 27.31
C LYS A 120 -1.95 9.51 28.04
N TYR A 121 -1.16 8.87 28.91
CA TYR A 121 -1.51 7.61 29.58
C TYR A 121 -1.67 7.71 31.10
N ASP A 122 -1.49 8.89 31.70
CA ASP A 122 -1.69 9.18 33.12
C ASP A 122 -3.15 9.50 33.49
N LYS A 123 -4.12 9.00 32.71
CA LYS A 123 -5.57 9.14 32.96
C LYS A 123 -6.17 7.98 33.72
#